data_AF-A0AAW3F9Q7-F1
#
_entry.id   AF-A0AAW3F9Q7-F1
#
_cell.length_a   1.000
_cell.length_b   1.000
_cell.length_c   1.000
_cell.angle_alpha   90.00
_cell.angle_beta   90.00
_cell.angle_gamma   90.00
#
_symmetry.space_group_name_H-M   'P 1'
#
loop_
_entity.id
_entity.type
_entity.pdbx_description
1 polymer ?
#
loop_
_entity_poly.entity_id
_entity_poly.type
_entity_poly.pdbx_seq_one_letter_code
_entity_poly.pdbx_strand_id
1 'polypeptide(L)' 'MSEVRLSFGEDTYMRSVLKEAGRIAAGTLVSFDHTEGRAVSGLAKKGLVVRLDGEVHITDAGAMWLATERI' A
#
# COMPACT_ATOMS: atom_id res chain seq x y z
N MET A 1 -14.26 12.41 -2.82
CA MET A 1 -12.98 11.75 -3.13
C MET A 1 -13.29 10.59 -4.04
N SER A 2 -12.64 10.51 -5.21
CA SER A 2 -12.84 9.42 -6.16
C SER A 2 -12.37 8.11 -5.54
N GLU A 3 -13.21 7.07 -5.60
CA GLU A 3 -12.87 5.72 -5.13
C GLU A 3 -11.63 5.21 -5.91
N VAL A 4 -10.49 5.08 -5.21
CA VAL A 4 -9.26 4.61 -5.83
C VAL A 4 -9.40 3.12 -6.12
N ARG A 5 -9.67 2.77 -7.37
CA ARG A 5 -9.77 1.36 -7.79
C ARG A 5 -8.40 0.71 -7.84
N LEU A 6 -8.20 -0.33 -7.04
CA LEU A 6 -7.02 -1.19 -7.09
C LEU A 6 -7.22 -2.35 -8.06
N SER A 7 -6.16 -2.72 -8.75
CA SER A 7 -6.07 -4.01 -9.42
C SER A 7 -5.88 -5.12 -8.38
N PHE A 8 -6.15 -6.36 -8.78
CA PHE A 8 -6.02 -7.53 -7.89
C PHE A 8 -4.66 -7.61 -7.19
N GLY A 9 -3.56 -7.35 -7.91
CA GLY A 9 -2.21 -7.40 -7.33
C GLY A 9 -1.92 -6.28 -6.33
N GLU A 10 -2.48 -5.09 -6.55
CA GLU A 10 -2.33 -3.95 -5.63
C GLU A 10 -3.15 -4.14 -4.36
N ASP A 11 -4.37 -4.65 -4.49
CA ASP A 11 -5.23 -5.00 -3.34
C ASP A 11 -4.61 -6.12 -2.51
N THR A 12 -4.13 -7.19 -3.17
CA THR A 12 -3.45 -8.31 -2.50
C THR A 12 -2.23 -7.84 -1.72
N TYR A 13 -1.42 -6.97 -2.32
CA TYR A 13 -0.26 -6.38 -1.63
C TYR A 13 -0.68 -5.58 -0.40
N MET A 14 -1.61 -4.63 -0.55
CA MET A 14 -2.05 -3.78 0.57
C MET A 14 -2.64 -4.60 1.74
N ARG A 15 -3.39 -5.67 1.43
CA ARG A 15 -3.90 -6.60 2.46
C ARG A 15 -2.79 -7.42 3.11
N SER A 16 -1.80 -7.88 2.34
CA SER A 16 -0.63 -8.59 2.88
C SER A 16 0.13 -7.69 3.87
N VAL A 17 0.38 -6.46 3.46
CA VAL A 17 1.02 -5.42 4.26
C VAL A 17 0.24 -5.16 5.56
N LEU A 18 -1.08 -5.02 5.49
CA LEU A 18 -1.95 -4.87 6.67
C LEU A 18 -1.91 -6.09 7.60
N LYS A 19 -1.86 -7.30 7.04
CA LYS A 19 -1.78 -8.54 7.80
C LYS A 19 -0.45 -8.68 8.54
N GLU A 20 0.65 -8.27 7.91
CA GLU A 20 2.00 -8.39 8.47
C GLU A 20 2.29 -7.30 9.52
N ALA A 21 2.01 -6.04 9.20
CA ALA A 21 2.32 -4.91 10.08
C ALA A 21 1.20 -4.57 11.08
N GLY A 22 0.02 -5.17 10.93
CA GLY A 22 -1.14 -4.88 11.78
C GLY A 22 -1.71 -3.50 11.49
N ARG A 23 -1.81 -2.62 12.50
CA ARG A 23 -2.41 -1.28 12.31
C ARG A 23 -1.40 -0.33 11.69
N ILE A 24 -1.53 -0.09 10.40
CA ILE A 24 -0.63 0.78 9.63
C ILE A 24 -1.10 2.23 9.70
N ALA A 25 -0.16 3.13 9.99
CA ALA A 25 -0.36 4.57 9.93
C ALA A 25 0.36 5.16 8.71
N ALA A 26 0.01 6.38 8.33
CA ALA A 26 0.88 7.16 7.45
C ALA A 26 2.25 7.34 8.13
N GLY A 27 3.34 7.32 7.37
CA GLY A 27 4.68 7.26 7.98
C GLY A 27 5.30 5.87 7.98
N THR A 28 4.49 4.81 7.95
CA THR A 28 5.00 3.44 8.08
C THR A 28 5.84 3.05 6.85
N LEU A 29 7.02 2.48 7.13
CA LEU A 29 7.89 1.85 6.12
C LEU A 29 7.61 0.35 6.08
N VAL A 30 7.49 -0.20 4.88
CA VAL A 30 7.23 -1.61 4.64
C VAL A 30 8.16 -2.11 3.55
N SER A 31 8.95 -3.13 3.84
CA SER A 31 9.80 -3.77 2.84
C SER A 31 8.95 -4.45 1.78
N PHE A 32 9.45 -4.50 0.54
CA PHE A 32 8.81 -5.26 -0.53
C PHE A 32 9.85 -6.01 -1.35
N ASP A 33 9.46 -7.14 -1.93
CA ASP A 33 10.35 -7.93 -2.78
C ASP A 33 10.24 -7.58 -4.27
N HIS A 34 11.15 -8.13 -5.08
CA HIS A 34 11.21 -7.86 -6.52
C HIS A 34 9.94 -8.31 -7.29
N THR A 35 9.17 -9.27 -6.77
CA THR A 35 7.93 -9.76 -7.37
C THR A 35 6.76 -8.79 -7.14
N GLU A 36 6.81 -8.03 -6.04
CA GLU A 36 5.80 -7.05 -5.65
C GLU A 36 5.97 -5.70 -6.37
N GLY A 37 7.11 -5.50 -7.06
CA GLY A 37 7.48 -4.23 -7.69
C GLY A 37 6.43 -3.67 -8.66
N ARG A 38 5.65 -4.52 -9.34
CA ARG A 38 4.55 -4.09 -10.22
C ARG A 38 3.39 -3.49 -9.43
N ALA A 39 3.00 -4.13 -8.33
CA ALA A 39 1.92 -3.66 -7.46
C ALA A 39 2.34 -2.35 -6.78
N VAL A 40 3.54 -2.30 -6.21
CA VAL A 40 4.12 -1.10 -5.58
C VAL A 40 4.16 0.09 -6.56
N SER A 41 4.58 -0.15 -7.80
CA SER A 41 4.62 0.92 -8.80
C SER A 41 3.24 1.44 -9.18
N GLY A 42 2.22 0.57 -9.17
CA GLY A 42 0.83 0.96 -9.40
C GLY A 42 0.26 1.78 -8.25
N LEU A 43 0.48 1.34 -7.00
CA LEU A 43 0.10 2.06 -5.78
C LEU A 43 0.77 3.42 -5.68
N ALA A 44 2.04 3.52 -6.07
CA ALA A 44 2.77 4.78 -6.10
C ALA A 44 2.17 5.78 -7.09
N LYS A 45 1.80 5.33 -8.30
CA LYS A 45 1.09 6.17 -9.28
C LYS A 45 -0.27 6.65 -8.80
N LYS A 46 -0.90 5.90 -7.90
CA LYS A 46 -2.19 6.24 -7.27
C LYS A 46 -2.03 7.09 -6.01
N GLY A 47 -0.79 7.36 -5.59
CA GLY A 47 -0.49 8.17 -4.42
C GLY A 47 -0.79 7.49 -3.09
N LEU A 48 -0.93 6.16 -3.06
CA LEU A 48 -1.19 5.41 -1.82
C LEU A 48 0.11 5.10 -1.08
N VAL A 49 1.21 4.92 -1.81
CA VAL A 49 2.54 4.69 -1.25
C VAL A 49 3.58 5.56 -1.95
N VAL A 50 4.71 5.79 -1.32
CA VAL A 50 5.92 6.31 -1.96
C VAL A 50 6.94 5.17 -2.00
N ARG A 51 7.41 4.84 -3.20
CA ARG A 51 8.45 3.82 -3.36
C ARG A 51 9.81 4.40 -2.97
N LEU A 52 10.49 3.70 -2.07
CA LEU A 52 11.88 3.90 -1.69
C LEU A 52 12.69 2.66 -2.17
N ASP A 53 14.01 2.71 -2.05
CA ASP A 53 14.85 1.59 -2.48
C ASP A 53 14.67 0.39 -1.52
N GLY A 54 13.95 -0.64 -1.98
CA GLY A 54 13.62 -1.85 -1.20
C GLY A 54 12.43 -1.71 -0.23
N GLU A 55 11.89 -0.52 -0.04
CA GLU A 55 10.78 -0.24 0.88
C GLU A 55 9.70 0.64 0.25
N VAL A 56 8.51 0.64 0.84
CA VAL A 56 7.46 1.62 0.57
C VAL A 56 7.12 2.39 1.83
N HIS A 57 6.89 3.68 1.66
CA HIS A 57 6.35 4.54 2.68
C HIS A 57 4.84 4.70 2.46
N ILE A 58 4.04 4.35 3.46
CA ILE A 58 2.58 4.47 3.42
C ILE A 58 2.20 5.95 3.58
N THR A 59 1.44 6.47 2.62
CA THR A 59 0.93 7.85 2.66
C THR A 59 -0.34 7.94 3.51
N ASP A 60 -0.79 9.17 3.78
CA ASP A 60 -2.11 9.42 4.39
C ASP A 60 -3.24 8.76 3.60
N ALA A 61 -3.21 8.86 2.26
CA ALA A 61 -4.21 8.24 1.41
C ALA A 61 -4.17 6.70 1.48
N GLY A 62 -2.98 6.11 1.54
CA GLY A 62 -2.78 4.67 1.73
C GLY A 62 -3.31 4.19 3.07
N ALA A 63 -3.00 4.90 4.16
CA ALA A 63 -3.50 4.59 5.49
C ALA A 63 -5.03 4.74 5.60
N MET A 64 -5.61 5.78 5.01
CA MET A 64 -7.06 5.94 4.94
C MET A 64 -7.74 4.83 4.14
N TRP A 65 -7.14 4.40 3.03
CA TRP A 65 -7.65 3.28 2.24
C TRP A 65 -7.66 1.99 3.08
N LEU A 66 -6.54 1.68 3.75
CA LEU A 66 -6.41 0.53 4.64
C LEU A 66 -7.40 0.56 5.81
N ALA A 67 -7.69 1.74 6.36
CA ALA A 67 -8.66 1.89 7.44
C ALA A 67 -10.12 1.69 7.00
N THR A 68 -10.41 1.87 5.71
CA THR A 68 -11.75 1.68 5.13
C THR A 68 -12.05 0.21 4.85
N GLU A 69 -11.01 -0.54 4.47
CA GLU A 69 -11.03 -2.00 4.37
C GLU A 69 -11.07 -2.63 5.77
N ARG A 70 -12.25 -2.60 6.42
CA ARG A 70 -12.49 -3.35 7.65
C ARG A 70 -12.33 -4.84 7.34
N ILE A 71 -11.21 -5.44 7.76
CA ILE A 71 -11.06 -6.89 7.91
C ILE A 71 -12.15 -7.41 8.85
#